data_AF-A0A0F9RQW1-F1
#
_entry.id   AF-A0A0F9RQW1-F1
#
_cell.length_a   1.000
_cell.length_b   1.000
_cell.length_c   1.000
_cell.angle_alpha   90.00
_cell.angle_beta   90.00
_cell.angle_gamma   90.00
#
_symmetry.space_group_name_H-M   'P 1'
#
loop_
_entity.id
_entity.type
_entity.pdbx_description
1 polymer ?
#
loop_
_entity_poly.entity_id
_entity_poly.type
_entity_poly.pdbx_seq_one_letter_code
_entity_poly.pdbx_strand_id
1 'polypeptide(L)'
;MSKPFPKDQLCPKCGKFLALLYDLTKDKKYKTTPKQFETKTATLSTKLRKKVKVKAKEKIPDISLESEKIQLKKGEYIKLLGITSNERTQLYCSNKAYIYLLELTNNLDFIATDLLGGVLDKMRLISMENNTEEKCQFYVKDGIIYLVYGIFPDKKGKWVLEQMSSNFSELVEGKDVNKLDKFEMYQIENKFKKQIKLILTEYRRMQEVFSDVEVPYVEDTLRIDYLGLSSMSIGVISLLLGDDLNVELQIEVESPEEEKEMKESMLTARIEAIAANTQGNTGAFPRWIAVKLGFQKYRFLTFKKYENDYFLSLLSEGNLSKIGLVEELLDPKILTVTPSPFSGNLKPFNQLKVSLQKDLKTRRKFPPFKFG
;
A
#
# COMPACT_ATOMS: atom_id res chain seq x y z
N MET A 1 23.87 70.00 -50.24
CA MET A 1 24.82 69.51 -49.20
C MET A 1 24.03 68.78 -48.13
N SER A 2 24.53 67.60 -47.73
CA SER A 2 24.35 66.89 -46.44
C SER A 2 22.96 66.84 -45.78
N LYS A 3 22.41 65.73 -45.31
CA LYS A 3 22.63 64.28 -45.37
C LYS A 3 21.36 63.76 -44.63
N PRO A 4 20.69 62.71 -45.11
CA PRO A 4 19.58 62.09 -44.38
C PRO A 4 20.13 61.21 -43.25
N PHE A 5 19.63 61.36 -42.03
CA PHE A 5 19.77 60.34 -40.98
C PHE A 5 18.56 59.39 -41.05
N PRO A 6 18.74 58.10 -40.73
CA PRO A 6 19.66 57.15 -41.32
C PRO A 6 18.88 56.10 -42.15
N LYS A 7 19.46 55.71 -43.28
CA LYS A 7 19.07 54.46 -43.97
C LYS A 7 19.45 53.28 -43.09
N ASP A 8 18.59 52.27 -43.10
CA ASP A 8 18.88 50.89 -42.71
C ASP A 8 19.11 50.62 -41.21
N GLN A 9 18.07 50.79 -40.40
CA GLN A 9 17.97 50.00 -39.17
C GLN A 9 17.23 48.69 -39.48
N LEU A 10 18.01 47.67 -39.83
CA LEU A 10 17.59 46.28 -39.73
C LEU A 10 17.41 45.93 -38.25
N CYS A 11 16.50 45.01 -37.94
CA CYS A 11 16.33 44.50 -36.58
C CYS A 11 17.68 43.94 -36.05
N PRO A 12 18.21 44.44 -34.92
CA PRO A 12 19.54 44.04 -34.45
C PRO A 12 19.64 42.57 -34.01
N LYS A 13 18.52 41.86 -33.87
CA LYS A 13 18.51 40.41 -33.58
C LYS A 13 18.45 39.51 -34.82
N CYS A 14 17.93 39.99 -35.96
CA CYS A 14 17.67 39.08 -37.10
C CYS A 14 17.93 39.69 -38.48
N GLY A 15 18.35 40.95 -38.58
CA GLY A 15 18.82 41.54 -39.83
C GLY A 15 17.75 41.72 -40.91
N LYS A 16 16.45 41.69 -40.57
CA LYS A 16 15.35 41.88 -41.54
C LYS A 16 14.70 43.27 -41.44
N PHE A 17 14.33 43.82 -42.59
CA PHE A 17 13.66 45.11 -42.75
C PHE A 17 12.15 44.97 -42.46
N LEU A 18 11.62 45.77 -41.53
CA LEU A 18 10.21 45.70 -41.12
C LEU A 18 9.35 46.67 -41.96
N ALA A 19 8.94 46.22 -43.15
CA ALA A 19 8.06 46.99 -44.04
C ALA A 19 6.66 47.25 -43.45
N LEU A 20 6.22 46.44 -42.48
CA LEU A 20 4.87 46.49 -41.88
C LEU A 20 4.61 47.72 -41.01
N LEU A 21 5.64 48.43 -40.55
CA LEU A 21 5.48 49.68 -39.81
C LEU A 21 5.34 50.90 -40.72
N TYR A 22 5.73 50.80 -42.00
CA TYR A 22 5.68 51.92 -42.95
C TYR A 22 4.31 52.08 -43.63
N ASP A 23 3.46 51.06 -43.59
CA ASP A 23 2.13 51.07 -44.19
C ASP A 23 1.01 51.57 -43.26
N LEU A 24 1.29 51.80 -41.97
CA LEU A 24 0.31 52.30 -41.00
C LEU A 24 0.15 53.83 -41.00
N THR A 25 0.92 54.57 -41.81
CA THR A 25 0.87 56.03 -41.88
C THR A 25 0.30 56.58 -43.21
N LYS A 26 -0.32 55.74 -44.04
CA LYS A 26 -1.00 56.21 -45.25
C LYS A 26 -2.50 55.95 -45.20
N ASP A 27 -3.23 56.95 -44.73
CA ASP A 27 -4.67 57.08 -44.95
C ASP A 27 -4.97 57.01 -46.46
N LYS A 28 -5.52 55.88 -46.92
CA LYS A 28 -6.14 55.78 -48.24
C LYS A 28 -7.58 55.28 -48.09
N LYS A 29 -8.51 56.21 -48.32
CA LYS A 29 -9.95 55.94 -48.52
C LYS A 29 -10.14 54.93 -49.67
N TYR A 30 -10.64 53.75 -49.36
CA TYR A 30 -11.07 52.78 -50.39
C TYR A 30 -12.59 52.83 -50.56
N LYS A 31 -13.02 53.04 -51.81
CA LYS A 31 -14.42 52.92 -52.25
C LYS A 31 -14.89 51.48 -52.07
N THR A 32 -15.99 51.30 -51.36
CA THR A 32 -16.67 50.02 -51.16
C THR A 32 -17.57 49.70 -52.36
N THR A 33 -17.10 48.82 -53.26
CA THR A 33 -18.00 47.99 -54.05
C THR A 33 -18.08 46.60 -53.41
N PRO A 34 -19.27 46.02 -53.23
CA PRO A 34 -19.41 44.71 -52.60
C PRO A 34 -18.87 43.64 -53.56
N LYS A 35 -17.83 42.91 -53.13
CA LYS A 35 -17.38 41.71 -53.82
C LYS A 35 -18.46 40.63 -53.68
N GLN A 36 -18.87 40.04 -54.79
CA GLN A 36 -19.69 38.83 -54.77
C GLN A 36 -18.95 37.74 -53.98
N PHE A 37 -19.61 37.22 -52.96
CA PHE A 37 -19.08 36.15 -52.13
C PHE A 37 -19.24 34.82 -52.88
N GLU A 38 -18.15 34.24 -53.34
CA GLU A 38 -18.12 32.82 -53.63
C GLU A 38 -18.01 32.05 -52.31
N THR A 39 -19.08 31.33 -51.96
CA THR A 39 -19.09 30.40 -50.84
C THR A 39 -18.10 29.26 -51.11
N LYS A 40 -16.91 29.34 -50.50
CA LYS A 40 -16.02 28.19 -50.39
C LYS A 40 -16.65 27.16 -49.46
N THR A 41 -17.15 26.09 -50.05
CA THR A 41 -17.81 24.95 -49.37
C THR A 41 -16.87 24.09 -48.53
N ALA A 42 -15.55 24.32 -48.59
CA ALA A 42 -14.56 23.55 -47.85
C ALA A 42 -13.95 24.35 -46.69
N THR A 43 -14.40 24.05 -45.47
CA THR A 43 -13.79 24.52 -44.22
C THR A 43 -12.54 23.69 -43.87
N LEU A 44 -11.61 24.25 -43.08
CA LEU A 44 -10.42 23.53 -42.59
C LEU A 44 -10.78 22.23 -41.84
N SER A 45 -11.96 22.19 -41.22
CA SER A 45 -12.54 20.99 -40.60
C SER A 45 -12.83 19.87 -41.60
N THR A 46 -13.29 20.18 -42.82
CA THR A 46 -13.49 19.18 -43.89
C THR A 46 -12.20 18.55 -44.40
N LYS A 47 -11.06 19.27 -44.38
CA LYS A 47 -9.74 18.71 -44.76
C LYS A 47 -9.12 17.85 -43.65
N LEU A 48 -9.43 18.11 -42.38
CA LEU A 48 -8.89 17.38 -41.23
C LEU A 48 -9.70 16.15 -40.82
N ARG A 49 -10.98 16.05 -41.21
CA ARG A 49 -11.87 14.91 -40.91
C ARG A 49 -11.32 13.54 -41.35
N LYS A 50 -10.46 13.47 -42.37
CA LYS A 50 -9.88 12.20 -42.87
C LYS A 50 -8.53 11.83 -42.26
N LYS A 51 -7.84 12.73 -41.55
CA LYS A 51 -6.46 12.49 -41.04
C LYS A 51 -6.37 12.36 -39.51
N VAL A 52 -7.39 12.76 -38.76
CA VAL A 52 -7.41 12.58 -37.31
C VAL A 52 -8.48 11.55 -36.96
N LYS A 53 -8.09 10.27 -36.86
CA LYS A 53 -8.87 9.31 -36.08
C LYS A 53 -8.73 9.75 -34.61
N VAL A 54 -9.69 10.54 -34.12
CA VAL A 54 -9.90 10.63 -32.67
C VAL A 54 -10.20 9.20 -32.24
N LYS A 55 -9.25 8.55 -31.55
CA LYS A 55 -9.54 7.28 -30.89
C LYS A 55 -10.81 7.53 -30.09
N ALA A 56 -11.89 6.82 -30.42
CA ALA A 56 -13.12 6.90 -29.65
C ALA A 56 -12.71 6.82 -28.17
N LYS A 57 -13.10 7.81 -27.35
CA LYS A 57 -12.91 7.71 -25.89
C LYS A 57 -13.42 6.32 -25.54
N GLU A 58 -12.50 5.43 -25.14
CA GLU A 58 -12.86 4.11 -24.64
C GLU A 58 -13.99 4.37 -23.65
N LYS A 59 -15.20 3.91 -23.95
CA LYS A 59 -16.31 4.00 -22.99
C LYS A 59 -15.88 3.11 -21.85
N ILE A 60 -15.25 3.69 -20.83
CA ILE A 60 -14.90 2.98 -19.62
C ILE A 60 -16.24 2.53 -19.04
N PRO A 61 -16.50 1.21 -18.95
CA PRO A 61 -17.76 0.72 -18.42
C PRO A 61 -17.97 1.24 -17.00
N ASP A 62 -19.21 1.55 -16.65
CA ASP A 62 -19.55 2.06 -15.32
C ASP A 62 -19.03 1.12 -14.23
N ILE A 63 -18.56 1.68 -13.13
CA ILE A 63 -17.99 0.92 -12.02
C ILE A 63 -19.12 0.62 -11.04
N SER A 64 -19.48 -0.66 -10.95
CA SER A 64 -20.33 -1.14 -9.86
C SER A 64 -19.50 -1.36 -8.61
N LEU A 65 -19.95 -0.76 -7.50
CA LEU A 65 -19.38 -1.01 -6.17
C LEU A 65 -20.06 -2.19 -5.46
N GLU A 66 -21.17 -2.69 -6.02
CA GLU A 66 -21.97 -3.77 -5.43
C GLU A 66 -21.46 -5.16 -5.84
N SER A 67 -20.51 -5.22 -6.79
CA SER A 67 -19.88 -6.45 -7.21
C SER A 67 -18.96 -6.99 -6.11
N GLU A 68 -18.93 -8.32 -5.95
CA GLU A 68 -18.03 -9.01 -5.02
C GLU A 68 -16.55 -8.64 -5.24
N LYS A 69 -16.19 -8.45 -6.52
CA LYS A 69 -14.89 -7.94 -6.96
C LYS A 69 -15.11 -6.78 -7.92
N ILE A 70 -14.56 -5.62 -7.58
CA ILE A 70 -14.47 -4.47 -8.46
C ILE A 70 -13.33 -4.75 -9.45
N GLN A 71 -13.69 -5.25 -10.63
CA GLN A 71 -12.72 -5.53 -11.68
C GLN A 71 -12.09 -4.23 -12.20
N LEU A 72 -10.78 -4.23 -12.39
CA LEU A 72 -10.05 -3.08 -12.92
C LEU A 72 -9.50 -3.46 -14.30
N LYS A 73 -8.26 -3.07 -14.64
CA LYS A 73 -7.62 -3.45 -15.91
C LYS A 73 -6.49 -4.44 -15.63
N LYS A 74 -6.12 -5.26 -16.63
CA LYS A 74 -5.00 -6.22 -16.56
C LYS A 74 -5.08 -7.27 -15.43
N GLY A 75 -6.29 -7.75 -15.11
CA GLY A 75 -6.49 -8.75 -14.06
C GLY A 75 -6.41 -8.19 -12.62
N GLU A 76 -6.23 -6.88 -12.47
CA GLU A 76 -6.34 -6.19 -11.19
C GLU A 76 -7.80 -6.16 -10.70
N TYR A 77 -8.01 -6.26 -9.39
CA TYR A 77 -9.31 -6.09 -8.78
C TYR A 77 -9.21 -5.62 -7.33
N ILE A 78 -10.27 -4.98 -6.85
CA ILE A 78 -10.45 -4.60 -5.45
C ILE A 78 -11.67 -5.35 -4.91
N LYS A 79 -11.51 -6.03 -3.78
CA LYS A 79 -12.59 -6.71 -3.03
C LYS A 79 -13.23 -5.80 -1.99
N LEU A 80 -12.43 -4.94 -1.37
CA LEU A 80 -12.89 -4.02 -0.33
C LEU A 80 -12.14 -2.69 -0.37
N LEU A 81 -12.91 -1.61 -0.23
CA LEU A 81 -12.49 -0.28 0.21
C LEU A 81 -13.15 -0.01 1.54
N GLY A 82 -12.35 0.29 2.56
CA GLY A 82 -12.82 0.42 3.94
C GLY A 82 -12.29 1.67 4.61
N ILE A 83 -13.08 2.23 5.52
CA ILE A 83 -12.68 3.33 6.40
C ILE A 83 -13.23 3.03 7.80
N THR A 84 -12.36 3.09 8.81
CA THR A 84 -12.72 2.94 10.21
C THR A 84 -11.95 3.96 11.05
N SER A 85 -12.49 4.39 12.19
CA SER A 85 -11.71 5.14 13.19
C SER A 85 -10.95 4.17 14.09
N ASN A 86 -9.90 4.67 14.74
CA ASN A 86 -9.18 3.97 15.81
C ASN A 86 -10.08 3.56 17.01
N GLU A 87 -11.21 4.25 17.21
CA GLU A 87 -12.26 3.89 18.17
C GLU A 87 -13.21 2.79 17.63
N ARG A 88 -12.86 2.14 16.52
CA ARG A 88 -13.62 1.05 15.87
C ARG A 88 -14.97 1.49 15.29
N THR A 89 -15.16 2.78 15.04
CA THR A 89 -16.34 3.25 14.31
C THR A 89 -16.18 2.89 12.84
N GLN A 90 -17.12 2.15 12.26
CA GLN A 90 -17.15 1.91 10.82
C GLN A 90 -17.66 3.17 10.11
N LEU A 91 -16.82 3.77 9.28
CA LEU A 91 -17.14 5.00 8.54
C LEU A 91 -17.52 4.73 7.09
N TYR A 92 -16.92 3.71 6.47
CA TYR A 92 -17.24 3.28 5.11
C TYR A 92 -16.85 1.82 4.87
N CYS A 93 -17.68 1.09 4.12
CA CYS A 93 -17.38 -0.27 3.69
C CYS A 93 -18.02 -0.52 2.32
N SER A 94 -17.20 -0.70 1.28
CA SER A 94 -17.71 -0.95 -0.07
C SER A 94 -18.33 -2.33 -0.23
N ASN A 95 -17.89 -3.31 0.57
CA ASN A 95 -18.35 -4.69 0.48
C ASN A 95 -18.52 -5.31 1.87
N LYS A 96 -19.78 -5.48 2.29
CA LYS A 96 -20.15 -6.01 3.62
C LYS A 96 -19.66 -7.43 3.87
N ALA A 97 -19.43 -8.23 2.83
CA ALA A 97 -18.87 -9.58 2.99
C ALA A 97 -17.46 -9.55 3.62
N TYR A 98 -16.75 -8.43 3.52
CA TYR A 98 -15.40 -8.24 4.07
C TYR A 98 -15.39 -7.25 5.25
N ILE A 99 -16.53 -6.99 5.89
CA ILE A 99 -16.63 -6.04 7.03
C ILE A 99 -15.66 -6.37 8.16
N TYR A 100 -15.40 -7.66 8.40
CA TYR A 100 -14.46 -8.15 9.40
C TYR A 100 -13.03 -7.63 9.19
N LEU A 101 -12.64 -7.26 7.96
CA LEU A 101 -11.32 -6.66 7.70
C LEU A 101 -11.20 -5.30 8.38
N LEU A 102 -12.30 -4.55 8.54
CA LEU A 102 -12.28 -3.29 9.29
C LEU A 102 -11.98 -3.53 10.77
N GLU A 103 -12.58 -4.57 11.36
CA GLU A 103 -12.35 -4.95 12.76
C GLU A 103 -10.92 -5.48 12.96
N LEU A 104 -10.46 -6.36 12.06
CA LEU A 104 -9.09 -6.85 12.03
C LEU A 104 -8.10 -5.69 11.92
N THR A 105 -8.39 -4.68 11.09
CA THR A 105 -7.53 -3.52 10.90
C THR A 105 -7.28 -2.76 12.20
N ASN A 106 -8.31 -2.55 13.03
CA ASN A 106 -8.14 -1.89 14.33
C ASN A 106 -7.26 -2.71 15.28
N ASN A 107 -7.42 -4.04 15.31
CA ASN A 107 -6.56 -4.91 16.11
C ASN A 107 -5.11 -4.89 15.57
N LEU A 108 -4.94 -4.93 14.26
CA LEU A 108 -3.63 -4.88 13.61
C LEU A 108 -2.94 -3.54 13.84
N ASP A 109 -3.65 -2.42 13.81
CA ASP A 109 -3.10 -1.09 14.03
C ASP A 109 -2.65 -0.90 15.47
N PHE A 110 -3.47 -1.34 16.44
CA PHE A 110 -3.08 -1.37 17.85
C PHE A 110 -1.81 -2.18 18.05
N ILE A 111 -1.73 -3.39 17.50
CA ILE A 111 -0.55 -4.23 17.65
C ILE A 111 0.64 -3.69 16.84
N ALA A 112 0.43 -3.13 15.64
CA ALA A 112 1.50 -2.51 14.86
C ALA A 112 2.18 -1.36 15.62
N THR A 113 1.36 -0.52 16.25
CA THR A 113 1.83 0.62 17.05
C THR A 113 2.55 0.14 18.31
N ASP A 114 1.95 -0.80 19.04
CA ASP A 114 2.44 -1.27 20.35
C ASP A 114 3.63 -2.23 20.23
N LEU A 115 3.55 -3.25 19.36
CA LEU A 115 4.56 -4.29 19.24
C LEU A 115 5.70 -3.92 18.28
N LEU A 116 5.36 -3.34 17.13
CA LEU A 116 6.33 -3.09 16.07
C LEU A 116 6.87 -1.64 16.12
N GLY A 117 6.21 -0.74 16.85
CA GLY A 117 6.68 0.63 17.10
C GLY A 117 6.57 1.54 15.88
N GLY A 118 5.61 1.29 14.98
CA GLY A 118 5.40 2.14 13.81
C GLY A 118 3.96 2.12 13.30
N VAL A 119 3.75 2.61 12.09
CA VAL A 119 2.42 2.75 11.49
C VAL A 119 2.12 1.58 10.55
N LEU A 120 0.94 0.98 10.66
CA LEU A 120 0.48 -0.09 9.78
C LEU A 120 0.47 0.38 8.30
N ASP A 121 1.14 -0.33 7.39
CA ASP A 121 1.25 0.06 5.96
C ASP A 121 0.65 -0.99 5.03
N LYS A 122 1.01 -2.27 5.19
CA LYS A 122 0.55 -3.32 4.27
C LYS A 122 0.58 -4.72 4.90
N MET A 123 -0.26 -5.60 4.39
CA MET A 123 -0.34 -7.01 4.76
C MET A 123 -0.55 -7.84 3.48
N ARG A 124 0.05 -9.03 3.43
CA ARG A 124 -0.20 -10.03 2.38
C ARG A 124 -0.92 -11.21 2.99
N LEU A 125 -2.04 -11.59 2.38
CA LEU A 125 -2.86 -12.73 2.76
C LEU A 125 -2.75 -13.82 1.69
N ILE A 126 -2.70 -15.07 2.12
CA ILE A 126 -2.77 -16.24 1.25
C ILE A 126 -4.07 -16.95 1.57
N SER A 127 -4.97 -17.01 0.59
CA SER A 127 -6.24 -17.73 0.72
C SER A 127 -6.00 -19.21 0.95
N MET A 128 -6.63 -19.79 1.97
CA MET A 128 -6.48 -21.21 2.30
C MET A 128 -7.19 -22.12 1.28
N GLU A 129 -8.20 -21.60 0.57
CA GLU A 129 -9.01 -22.39 -0.36
C GLU A 129 -8.31 -22.63 -1.71
N ASN A 130 -7.59 -21.62 -2.20
CA ASN A 130 -7.08 -21.59 -3.57
C ASN A 130 -5.64 -21.08 -3.69
N ASN A 131 -4.96 -20.83 -2.57
CA ASN A 131 -3.60 -20.28 -2.49
C ASN A 131 -3.43 -18.96 -3.26
N THR A 132 -4.51 -18.21 -3.54
CA THR A 132 -4.38 -16.91 -4.18
C THR A 132 -3.84 -15.91 -3.17
N GLU A 133 -2.82 -15.17 -3.60
CA GLU A 133 -2.22 -14.15 -2.76
C GLU A 133 -2.79 -12.79 -3.06
N GLU A 134 -3.29 -12.14 -2.02
CA GLU A 134 -3.92 -10.83 -2.08
C GLU A 134 -3.23 -9.91 -1.09
N LYS A 135 -3.28 -8.60 -1.36
CA LYS A 135 -2.69 -7.60 -0.47
C LYS A 135 -3.78 -6.74 0.13
N CYS A 136 -3.59 -6.39 1.40
CA CYS A 136 -4.28 -5.31 2.07
C CYS A 136 -3.27 -4.17 2.26
N GLN A 137 -3.65 -2.95 1.88
CA GLN A 137 -2.86 -1.75 2.16
C GLN A 137 -3.64 -0.83 3.07
N PHE A 138 -2.92 -0.15 3.95
CA PHE A 138 -3.45 0.71 4.99
C PHE A 138 -2.88 2.11 4.86
N TYR A 139 -3.66 3.10 5.26
CA TYR A 139 -3.22 4.47 5.43
C TYR A 139 -3.87 5.01 6.69
N VAL A 140 -3.05 5.41 7.66
CA VAL A 140 -3.50 5.94 8.95
C VAL A 140 -3.27 7.44 8.96
N LYS A 141 -4.33 8.22 9.20
CA LYS A 141 -4.26 9.67 9.28
C LYS A 141 -5.33 10.20 10.23
N ASP A 142 -4.92 11.05 11.17
CA ASP A 142 -5.81 11.77 12.09
C ASP A 142 -6.81 10.86 12.82
N GLY A 143 -6.36 9.69 13.29
CA GLY A 143 -7.20 8.70 13.98
C GLY A 143 -8.15 7.91 13.08
N ILE A 144 -8.07 8.09 11.76
CA ILE A 144 -8.84 7.34 10.75
C ILE A 144 -7.91 6.40 10.00
N ILE A 145 -8.35 5.16 9.82
CA ILE A 145 -7.65 4.11 9.08
C ILE A 145 -8.43 3.82 7.80
N TYR A 146 -7.76 4.04 6.67
CA TYR A 146 -8.23 3.73 5.34
C TYR A 146 -7.60 2.41 4.88
N LEU A 147 -8.37 1.55 4.23
CA LEU A 147 -7.84 0.29 3.71
C LEU A 147 -8.39 -0.09 2.34
N VAL A 148 -7.54 -0.77 1.58
CA VAL A 148 -7.88 -1.35 0.28
C VAL A 148 -7.35 -2.78 0.22
N TYR A 149 -8.21 -3.71 -0.20
CA TYR A 149 -7.92 -5.14 -0.25
C TYR A 149 -8.23 -5.74 -1.62
N GLY A 150 -7.31 -6.53 -2.16
CA GLY A 150 -7.43 -7.19 -3.46
C GLY A 150 -6.08 -7.42 -4.16
N ILE A 151 -6.08 -7.38 -5.49
CA ILE A 151 -4.90 -7.52 -6.35
C ILE A 151 -4.74 -6.25 -7.19
N PHE A 152 -3.72 -5.45 -6.86
CA PHE A 152 -3.40 -4.22 -7.57
C PHE A 152 -1.93 -3.84 -7.34
N PRO A 153 -1.31 -3.03 -8.22
CA PRO A 153 0.05 -2.53 -8.02
C PRO A 153 0.17 -1.64 -6.78
N ASP A 154 1.32 -1.69 -6.10
CA ASP A 154 1.50 -1.02 -4.81
C ASP A 154 1.30 0.50 -4.89
N LYS A 155 1.84 1.14 -5.94
CA LYS A 155 1.70 2.59 -6.16
C LYS A 155 0.25 3.00 -6.36
N LYS A 156 -0.54 2.18 -7.05
CA LYS A 156 -1.94 2.50 -7.32
C LYS A 156 -2.82 2.30 -6.08
N GLY A 157 -2.55 1.29 -5.27
CA GLY A 157 -3.23 1.11 -3.99
C GLY A 157 -2.99 2.30 -3.04
N LYS A 158 -1.74 2.74 -2.90
CA LYS A 158 -1.39 3.95 -2.12
C LYS A 158 -2.08 5.19 -2.65
N TRP A 159 -2.09 5.40 -3.97
CA TRP A 159 -2.82 6.50 -4.58
C TRP A 159 -4.33 6.45 -4.26
N VAL A 160 -4.97 5.27 -4.34
CA VAL A 160 -6.38 5.12 -3.97
C VAL A 160 -6.62 5.51 -2.51
N LEU A 161 -5.76 5.07 -1.60
CA LEU A 161 -5.86 5.41 -0.17
C LEU A 161 -5.69 6.91 0.08
N GLU A 162 -4.74 7.56 -0.59
CA GLU A 162 -4.54 9.01 -0.51
C GLU A 162 -5.77 9.78 -1.03
N GLN A 163 -6.35 9.34 -2.15
CA GLN A 163 -7.57 9.94 -2.68
C GLN A 163 -8.77 9.71 -1.75
N MET A 164 -8.91 8.51 -1.19
CA MET A 164 -9.93 8.20 -0.19
C MET A 164 -9.80 9.11 1.02
N SER A 165 -8.59 9.30 1.52
CA SER A 165 -8.34 10.18 2.66
C SER A 165 -8.70 11.62 2.36
N SER A 166 -8.20 12.19 1.26
CA SER A 166 -8.50 13.58 0.89
C SER A 166 -10.01 13.81 0.76
N ASN A 167 -10.69 12.97 -0.03
CA ASN A 167 -12.12 13.13 -0.30
C ASN A 167 -13.00 12.85 0.93
N PHE A 168 -12.59 11.94 1.81
CA PHE A 168 -13.34 11.65 3.02
C PHE A 168 -13.16 12.75 4.07
N SER A 169 -11.93 13.24 4.26
CA SER A 169 -11.62 14.32 5.19
C SER A 169 -12.43 15.58 4.89
N GLU A 170 -12.63 15.93 3.62
CA GLU A 170 -13.51 17.04 3.19
C GLU A 170 -14.99 16.83 3.58
N LEU A 171 -15.46 15.57 3.61
CA LEU A 171 -16.85 15.26 3.98
C LEU A 171 -17.11 15.29 5.48
N VAL A 172 -16.07 15.11 6.29
CA VAL A 172 -16.14 15.04 7.76
C VAL A 172 -15.45 16.22 8.45
N GLU A 173 -15.07 17.25 7.69
CA GLU A 173 -14.39 18.43 8.22
C GLU A 173 -15.19 19.07 9.38
N GLY A 174 -14.50 19.29 10.50
CA GLY A 174 -15.11 19.86 11.71
C GLY A 174 -16.08 18.93 12.45
N LYS A 175 -16.21 17.66 12.06
CA LYS A 175 -17.07 16.67 12.71
C LYS A 175 -16.28 15.68 13.55
N ASP A 176 -16.88 15.26 14.66
CA ASP A 176 -16.41 14.10 15.42
C ASP A 176 -16.97 12.83 14.78
N VAL A 177 -16.11 12.11 14.05
CA VAL A 177 -16.49 10.91 13.30
C VAL A 177 -17.03 9.77 14.18
N ASN A 178 -16.70 9.77 15.47
CA ASN A 178 -17.16 8.76 16.43
C ASN A 178 -18.54 9.08 17.03
N LYS A 179 -19.05 10.30 16.82
CA LYS A 179 -20.35 10.75 17.34
C LYS A 179 -21.36 11.11 16.26
N LEU A 180 -21.08 10.75 15.00
CA LEU A 180 -22.01 10.94 13.91
C LEU A 180 -23.27 10.11 14.14
N ASP A 181 -24.44 10.73 13.94
CA ASP A 181 -25.69 9.97 13.99
C ASP A 181 -25.86 9.09 12.73
N LYS A 182 -26.81 8.16 12.78
CA LYS A 182 -27.06 7.21 11.68
C LYS A 182 -27.42 7.90 10.36
N PHE A 183 -28.10 9.03 10.42
CA PHE A 183 -28.54 9.77 9.24
C PHE A 183 -27.38 10.55 8.61
N GLU A 184 -26.55 11.20 9.42
CA GLU A 184 -25.32 11.85 8.98
C GLU A 184 -24.35 10.85 8.35
N MET A 185 -24.12 9.70 9.00
CA MET A 185 -23.29 8.64 8.44
C MET A 185 -23.81 8.17 7.08
N TYR A 186 -25.12 7.96 6.94
CA TYR A 186 -25.74 7.57 5.68
C TYR A 186 -25.54 8.63 4.58
N GLN A 187 -25.66 9.91 4.92
CA GLN A 187 -25.42 11.00 3.97
C GLN A 187 -23.95 11.06 3.52
N ILE A 188 -23.01 10.93 4.46
CA ILE A 188 -21.58 10.90 4.20
C ILE A 188 -21.25 9.70 3.30
N GLU A 189 -21.73 8.52 3.64
CA GLU A 189 -21.53 7.28 2.87
C GLU A 189 -22.02 7.44 1.42
N ASN A 190 -23.23 7.98 1.22
CA ASN A 190 -23.79 8.19 -0.11
C ASN A 190 -23.02 9.22 -0.95
N LYS A 191 -22.55 10.31 -0.34
CA LYS A 191 -21.68 11.28 -1.02
C LYS A 191 -20.35 10.63 -1.38
N PHE A 192 -19.77 9.88 -0.45
CA PHE A 192 -18.48 9.24 -0.63
C PHE A 192 -18.51 8.15 -1.70
N LYS A 193 -19.60 7.35 -1.81
CA LYS A 193 -19.79 6.38 -2.91
C LYS A 193 -19.62 7.01 -4.29
N LYS A 194 -20.10 8.24 -4.48
CA LYS A 194 -19.93 8.97 -5.76
C LYS A 194 -18.46 9.31 -6.01
N GLN A 195 -17.74 9.76 -4.98
CA GLN A 195 -16.31 10.04 -5.07
C GLN A 195 -15.49 8.78 -5.36
N ILE A 196 -15.79 7.66 -4.70
CA ILE A 196 -15.13 6.37 -4.96
C ILE A 196 -15.28 5.95 -6.44
N LYS A 197 -16.47 6.10 -7.03
CA LYS A 197 -16.65 5.80 -8.46
C LYS A 197 -15.76 6.66 -9.35
N LEU A 198 -15.58 7.94 -9.02
CA LEU A 198 -14.68 8.85 -9.75
C LEU A 198 -13.22 8.41 -9.59
N ILE A 199 -12.77 8.17 -8.35
CA ILE A 199 -11.41 7.70 -8.03
C ILE A 199 -11.08 6.42 -8.81
N LEU A 200 -11.97 5.43 -8.80
CA LEU A 200 -11.75 4.16 -9.50
C LEU A 200 -11.81 4.32 -11.04
N THR A 201 -12.57 5.29 -11.53
CA THR A 201 -12.60 5.61 -12.97
C THR A 201 -11.27 6.22 -13.41
N GLU A 202 -10.69 7.11 -12.59
CA GLU A 202 -9.37 7.69 -12.82
C GLU A 202 -8.26 6.65 -12.68
N TYR A 203 -8.34 5.77 -11.69
CA TYR A 203 -7.46 4.60 -11.54
C TYR A 203 -7.35 3.82 -12.85
N ARG A 204 -8.48 3.53 -13.50
CA ARG A 204 -8.51 2.80 -14.79
C ARG A 204 -7.88 3.59 -15.94
N ARG A 205 -7.83 4.93 -15.86
CA ARG A 205 -7.19 5.80 -16.87
C ARG A 205 -5.68 5.90 -16.69
N MET A 206 -5.18 5.88 -15.45
CA MET A 206 -3.74 6.05 -15.15
C MET A 206 -2.89 4.78 -15.38
N GLN A 207 -3.42 3.79 -16.08
CA GLN A 207 -2.78 2.48 -16.29
C GLN A 207 -1.42 2.54 -17.02
N GLU A 208 -1.12 3.63 -17.74
CA GLU A 208 0.16 3.84 -18.43
C GLU A 208 1.20 4.58 -17.57
N VAL A 209 0.80 5.17 -16.44
CA VAL A 209 1.67 6.06 -15.62
C VAL A 209 2.41 5.29 -14.51
N PHE A 210 1.82 4.21 -14.01
CA PHE A 210 2.39 3.45 -12.89
C PHE A 210 3.12 2.20 -13.39
N SER A 211 4.42 2.14 -13.09
CA SER A 211 5.23 0.92 -13.26
C SER A 211 4.92 -0.08 -12.14
N ASP A 212 4.83 -1.37 -12.49
CA ASP A 212 4.74 -2.47 -11.50
C ASP A 212 6.07 -2.75 -10.78
N VAL A 213 7.13 -2.01 -11.14
CA VAL A 213 8.42 -2.10 -10.47
C VAL A 213 8.25 -1.73 -9.00
N GLU A 214 8.47 -2.71 -8.12
CA GLU A 214 8.52 -2.50 -6.68
C GLU A 214 9.58 -1.45 -6.37
N VAL A 215 9.25 -0.52 -5.47
CA VAL A 215 10.23 0.45 -5.00
C VAL A 215 11.27 -0.31 -4.19
N PRO A 216 12.56 -0.27 -4.57
CA PRO A 216 13.58 -1.01 -3.85
C PRO A 216 13.67 -0.51 -2.40
N TYR A 217 13.93 -1.44 -1.49
CA TYR A 217 14.26 -1.10 -0.10
C TYR A 217 15.61 -0.37 -0.09
N VAL A 218 15.75 0.62 0.80
CA VAL A 218 17.03 1.31 1.02
C VAL A 218 18.03 0.36 1.66
N GLU A 219 17.53 -0.45 2.59
CA GLU A 219 18.32 -1.48 3.25
C GLU A 219 18.46 -2.70 2.32
N ASP A 220 19.66 -3.26 2.27
CA ASP A 220 19.91 -4.54 1.58
C ASP A 220 20.02 -5.70 2.59
N THR A 221 19.78 -5.42 3.86
CA THR A 221 19.79 -6.42 4.93
C THR A 221 18.42 -6.60 5.56
N LEU A 222 18.18 -7.78 6.11
CA LEU A 222 17.06 -8.13 6.97
C LEU A 222 17.63 -8.58 8.32
N ARG A 223 17.30 -7.87 9.40
CA ARG A 223 17.62 -8.26 10.78
C ARG A 223 16.46 -9.06 11.35
N ILE A 224 16.72 -10.19 12.00
CA ILE A 224 15.72 -10.97 12.74
C ILE A 224 15.85 -10.67 14.23
N ASP A 225 14.76 -10.19 14.82
CA ASP A 225 14.70 -9.77 16.22
C ASP A 225 13.97 -10.79 17.10
N TYR A 226 13.01 -11.52 16.52
CA TYR A 226 12.31 -12.61 17.20
C TYR A 226 12.04 -13.79 16.24
N LEU A 227 12.12 -15.00 16.78
CA LEU A 227 11.72 -16.25 16.12
C LEU A 227 10.75 -17.01 17.02
N GLY A 228 9.57 -17.32 16.49
CA GLY A 228 8.57 -18.16 17.13
C GLY A 228 8.26 -19.39 16.27
N LEU A 229 8.06 -20.53 16.90
CA LEU A 229 7.45 -21.71 16.29
C LEU A 229 6.24 -22.08 17.14
N SER A 230 5.08 -22.21 16.51
CA SER A 230 3.86 -22.66 17.15
C SER A 230 3.28 -23.90 16.46
N SER A 231 2.44 -24.63 17.16
CA SER A 231 1.63 -25.72 16.63
C SER A 231 0.22 -25.58 17.18
N MET A 232 -0.79 -25.54 16.31
CA MET A 232 -2.20 -25.40 16.72
C MET A 232 -2.45 -24.24 17.72
N SER A 233 -1.82 -23.09 17.50
CA SER A 233 -1.85 -21.90 18.39
C SER A 233 -1.13 -22.05 19.74
N ILE A 234 -0.34 -23.11 19.93
CA ILE A 234 0.52 -23.31 21.09
C ILE A 234 1.96 -22.97 20.70
N GLY A 235 2.54 -21.95 21.33
CA GLY A 235 3.96 -21.62 21.18
C GLY A 235 4.85 -22.74 21.72
N VAL A 236 5.65 -23.37 20.85
CA VAL A 236 6.60 -24.43 21.22
C VAL A 236 8.05 -23.94 21.23
N ILE A 237 8.36 -22.88 20.47
CA ILE A 237 9.63 -22.16 20.53
C ILE A 237 9.32 -20.66 20.50
N SER A 238 9.96 -19.93 21.40
CA SER A 238 9.98 -18.47 21.41
C SER A 238 11.41 -18.05 21.66
N LEU A 239 11.96 -17.20 20.79
CA LEU A 239 13.35 -16.77 20.85
C LEU A 239 13.42 -15.27 20.57
N LEU A 240 13.61 -14.50 21.64
CA LEU A 240 13.98 -13.10 21.54
C LEU A 240 15.49 -13.01 21.32
N LEU A 241 15.85 -12.48 20.15
CA LEU A 241 17.23 -12.38 19.73
C LEU A 241 17.81 -11.05 20.22
N GLY A 242 17.23 -9.91 19.89
CA GLY A 242 17.74 -8.58 20.31
C GLY A 242 16.91 -7.89 21.39
N ASP A 243 17.44 -6.77 21.89
CA ASP A 243 16.75 -5.86 22.82
C ASP A 243 16.08 -4.68 22.08
N ASP A 244 16.14 -4.68 20.74
CA ASP A 244 15.63 -3.62 19.87
C ASP A 244 14.08 -3.54 19.79
N LEU A 245 13.39 -4.49 20.45
CA LEU A 245 11.93 -4.54 20.53
C LEU A 245 11.45 -3.85 21.81
N ASN A 246 10.63 -2.81 21.64
CA ASN A 246 9.89 -2.19 22.74
C ASN A 246 8.74 -3.10 23.15
N VAL A 247 9.02 -4.08 24.00
CA VAL A 247 7.98 -4.85 24.68
C VAL A 247 7.95 -4.36 26.13
N GLU A 248 6.99 -3.50 26.44
CA GLU A 248 6.77 -3.05 27.82
C GLU A 248 6.05 -4.15 28.61
N LEU A 249 6.65 -4.55 29.73
CA LEU A 249 6.01 -5.42 30.71
C LEU A 249 5.30 -4.55 31.75
N GLN A 250 4.03 -4.86 32.03
CA GLN A 250 3.22 -4.16 33.04
C GLN A 250 3.32 -4.80 34.43
N ILE A 251 4.38 -5.57 34.69
CA ILE A 251 4.53 -6.40 35.88
C ILE A 251 5.96 -6.20 36.42
N GLU A 252 6.11 -6.19 37.74
CA GLU A 252 7.42 -6.25 38.38
C GLU A 252 8.06 -7.61 38.12
N VAL A 253 9.32 -7.61 37.71
CA VAL A 253 10.05 -8.83 37.34
C VAL A 253 11.23 -9.03 38.30
N GLU A 254 11.44 -10.26 38.74
CA GLU A 254 12.43 -10.56 39.77
C GLU A 254 13.84 -10.72 39.18
N SER A 255 13.96 -11.12 37.90
CA SER A 255 15.24 -11.25 37.21
C SER A 255 15.21 -10.89 35.71
N PRO A 256 16.37 -10.57 35.10
CA PRO A 256 16.48 -10.34 33.65
C PRO A 256 16.10 -11.56 32.79
N GLU A 257 16.33 -12.78 33.29
CA GLU A 257 15.94 -14.01 32.61
C GLU A 257 14.42 -14.17 32.58
N GLU A 258 13.76 -13.92 33.71
CA GLU A 258 12.30 -13.92 33.80
C GLU A 258 11.70 -12.84 32.89
N GLU A 259 12.28 -11.63 32.88
CA GLU A 259 11.86 -10.55 31.99
C GLU A 259 11.91 -10.98 30.52
N LYS A 260 12.99 -11.66 30.13
CA LYS A 260 13.14 -12.18 28.77
C LYS A 260 12.08 -13.25 28.44
N GLU A 261 11.86 -14.20 29.33
CA GLU A 261 10.86 -15.26 29.12
C GLU A 261 9.44 -14.70 29.05
N MET A 262 9.11 -13.71 29.88
CA MET A 262 7.84 -13.00 29.82
C MET A 262 7.67 -12.23 28.52
N LYS A 263 8.69 -11.51 28.07
CA LYS A 263 8.70 -10.84 26.76
C LYS A 263 8.48 -11.85 25.62
N GLU A 264 9.22 -12.96 25.62
CA GLU A 264 9.06 -14.04 24.64
C GLU A 264 7.62 -14.58 24.62
N SER A 265 7.03 -14.81 25.80
CA SER A 265 5.67 -15.33 25.94
C SER A 265 4.60 -14.34 25.45
N MET A 266 4.73 -13.07 25.82
CA MET A 266 3.82 -12.01 25.36
C MET A 266 3.90 -11.81 23.84
N LEU A 267 5.11 -11.84 23.28
CA LEU A 267 5.33 -11.77 21.84
C LEU A 267 4.61 -12.90 21.11
N THR A 268 4.83 -14.14 21.57
CA THR A 268 4.18 -15.31 20.98
C THR A 268 2.66 -15.19 21.05
N ALA A 269 2.09 -14.88 22.22
CA ALA A 269 0.65 -14.78 22.39
C ALA A 269 0.02 -13.72 21.46
N ARG A 270 0.66 -12.55 21.32
CA ARG A 270 0.18 -11.48 20.42
C ARG A 270 0.26 -11.89 18.95
N ILE A 271 1.36 -12.52 18.54
CA ILE A 271 1.55 -12.99 17.16
C ILE A 271 0.53 -14.08 16.80
N GLU A 272 0.30 -15.03 17.69
CA GLU A 272 -0.71 -16.07 17.51
C GLU A 272 -2.12 -15.48 17.46
N ALA A 273 -2.43 -14.51 18.32
CA ALA A 273 -3.72 -13.80 18.27
C ALA A 273 -3.93 -13.10 16.91
N ILE A 274 -2.89 -12.51 16.31
CA ILE A 274 -2.98 -11.94 14.95
C ILE A 274 -3.29 -13.04 13.92
N ALA A 275 -2.53 -14.13 13.94
CA ALA A 275 -2.67 -15.21 12.97
C ALA A 275 -4.07 -15.84 13.06
N ALA A 276 -4.51 -16.18 14.27
CA ALA A 276 -5.82 -16.76 14.55
C ALA A 276 -6.96 -15.81 14.17
N ASN A 277 -6.88 -14.52 14.53
CA ASN A 277 -7.90 -13.54 14.15
C ASN A 277 -7.93 -13.32 12.63
N THR A 278 -6.77 -13.32 11.97
CA THR A 278 -6.72 -13.19 10.51
C THR A 278 -7.38 -14.40 9.86
N GLN A 279 -7.00 -15.62 10.27
CA GLN A 279 -7.53 -16.86 9.73
C GLN A 279 -9.04 -17.01 9.99
N GLY A 280 -9.48 -16.79 11.23
CA GLY A 280 -10.88 -16.93 11.63
C GLY A 280 -11.81 -15.95 10.91
N ASN A 281 -11.33 -14.73 10.62
CA ASN A 281 -12.14 -13.72 9.97
C ASN A 281 -12.07 -13.77 8.44
N THR A 282 -10.92 -14.11 7.87
CA THR A 282 -10.69 -13.99 6.41
C THR A 282 -10.76 -15.31 5.65
N GLY A 283 -10.63 -16.45 6.35
CA GLY A 283 -10.33 -17.74 5.69
C GLY A 283 -8.96 -17.77 5.00
N ALA A 284 -8.13 -16.76 5.22
CA ALA A 284 -6.80 -16.61 4.66
C ALA A 284 -5.76 -16.50 5.77
N PHE A 285 -4.53 -16.90 5.47
CA PHE A 285 -3.41 -16.84 6.39
C PHE A 285 -2.52 -15.64 6.09
N PRO A 286 -2.08 -14.86 7.10
CA PRO A 286 -1.17 -13.74 6.86
C PRO A 286 0.20 -14.29 6.47
N ARG A 287 0.71 -13.95 5.29
CA ARG A 287 2.09 -14.26 4.90
C ARG A 287 3.07 -13.29 5.54
N TRP A 288 2.73 -12.01 5.53
CA TRP A 288 3.47 -10.98 6.25
C TRP A 288 2.60 -9.76 6.52
N ILE A 289 2.96 -9.02 7.57
CA ILE A 289 2.42 -7.72 7.95
C ILE A 289 3.60 -6.77 8.03
N ALA A 290 3.50 -5.61 7.40
CA ALA A 290 4.54 -4.60 7.37
C ALA A 290 4.10 -3.34 8.09
N VAL A 291 5.00 -2.84 8.94
CA VAL A 291 4.86 -1.62 9.71
C VAL A 291 5.96 -0.66 9.29
N LYS A 292 5.56 0.56 8.97
CA LYS A 292 6.45 1.63 8.54
C LYS A 292 6.98 2.38 9.76
N LEU A 293 8.29 2.35 9.95
CA LEU A 293 8.99 3.10 10.99
C LEU A 293 9.37 4.52 10.54
N GLY A 294 9.55 4.71 9.24
CA GLY A 294 10.04 5.96 8.68
C GLY A 294 10.13 5.93 7.15
N PHE A 295 10.88 6.85 6.56
CA PHE A 295 11.11 6.85 5.11
C PHE A 295 11.86 5.57 4.68
N GLN A 296 11.17 4.70 3.95
CA GLN A 296 11.67 3.40 3.46
C GLN A 296 12.24 2.45 4.54
N LYS A 297 11.90 2.69 5.81
CA LYS A 297 12.30 1.85 6.95
C LYS A 297 11.09 1.06 7.45
N TYR A 298 11.24 -0.27 7.53
CA TYR A 298 10.13 -1.18 7.80
C TYR A 298 10.50 -2.27 8.80
N ARG A 299 9.51 -2.66 9.61
CA ARG A 299 9.48 -3.91 10.34
C ARG A 299 8.41 -4.82 9.76
N PHE A 300 8.62 -6.12 9.89
CA PHE A 300 7.73 -7.14 9.39
C PHE A 300 7.50 -8.21 10.43
N LEU A 301 6.25 -8.62 10.53
CA LEU A 301 5.88 -9.90 11.10
C LEU A 301 5.59 -10.85 9.94
N THR A 302 6.39 -11.89 9.77
CA THR A 302 6.24 -12.86 8.68
C THR A 302 5.84 -14.21 9.22
N PHE A 303 5.03 -14.94 8.48
CA PHE A 303 4.59 -16.27 8.85
C PHE A 303 4.84 -17.27 7.74
N LYS A 304 5.23 -18.48 8.11
CA LYS A 304 5.39 -19.62 7.21
C LYS A 304 4.70 -20.84 7.82
N LYS A 305 3.75 -21.40 7.07
CA LYS A 305 3.08 -22.64 7.44
C LYS A 305 3.96 -23.83 7.03
N TYR A 306 4.09 -24.80 7.92
CA TYR A 306 4.67 -26.11 7.68
C TYR A 306 3.57 -27.19 7.75
N GLU A 307 3.92 -28.42 7.42
CA GLU A 307 3.03 -29.57 7.63
C GLU A 307 2.65 -29.73 9.11
N ASN A 308 1.62 -30.53 9.40
CA ASN A 308 1.13 -30.81 10.76
C ASN A 308 0.78 -29.56 11.58
N ASP A 309 0.31 -28.52 10.90
CA ASP A 309 -0.13 -27.25 11.48
C ASP A 309 0.90 -26.57 12.39
N TYR A 310 2.17 -26.66 12.01
CA TYR A 310 3.22 -25.81 12.57
C TYR A 310 3.34 -24.48 11.82
N PHE A 311 3.61 -23.41 12.56
CA PHE A 311 3.76 -22.06 12.01
C PHE A 311 5.04 -21.43 12.55
N LEU A 312 5.93 -21.05 11.65
CA LEU A 312 7.08 -20.21 11.97
C LEU A 312 6.66 -18.75 11.86
N SER A 313 6.88 -17.99 12.92
CA SER A 313 6.72 -16.55 12.94
C SER A 313 8.07 -15.87 13.15
N LEU A 314 8.35 -14.82 12.37
CA LEU A 314 9.58 -14.03 12.50
C LEU A 314 9.21 -12.55 12.61
N LEU A 315 9.81 -11.88 13.58
CA LEU A 315 9.83 -10.42 13.63
C LEU A 315 11.17 -9.95 13.07
N SER A 316 11.10 -9.09 12.06
CA SER A 316 12.28 -8.64 11.33
C SER A 316 12.24 -7.17 10.96
N GLU A 317 13.40 -6.56 10.74
CA GLU A 317 13.57 -5.17 10.30
C GLU A 317 14.43 -5.13 9.02
N GLY A 318 14.06 -4.30 8.05
CA GLY A 318 14.87 -4.02 6.86
C GLY A 318 14.24 -4.46 5.54
N ASN A 319 14.87 -5.39 4.83
CA ASN A 319 14.47 -5.79 3.47
C ASN A 319 13.76 -7.13 3.40
N LEU A 320 12.43 -7.09 3.30
CA LEU A 320 11.59 -8.28 3.24
C LEU A 320 11.94 -9.23 2.09
N SER A 321 12.52 -8.76 0.98
CA SER A 321 12.91 -9.63 -0.15
C SER A 321 13.92 -10.71 0.26
N LYS A 322 14.65 -10.51 1.37
CA LYS A 322 15.64 -11.46 1.87
C LYS A 322 15.03 -12.54 2.78
N ILE A 323 13.73 -12.51 3.07
CA ILE A 323 13.09 -13.46 3.99
C ILE A 323 13.23 -14.91 3.52
N GLY A 324 13.18 -15.16 2.20
CA GLY A 324 13.37 -16.49 1.64
C GLY A 324 14.73 -17.10 2.01
N LEU A 325 15.80 -16.30 2.03
CA LEU A 325 17.14 -16.75 2.43
C LEU A 325 17.20 -17.15 3.91
N VAL A 326 16.43 -16.47 4.75
CA VAL A 326 16.33 -16.80 6.18
C VAL A 326 15.55 -18.10 6.34
N GLU A 327 14.43 -18.25 5.62
CA GLU A 327 13.62 -19.46 5.62
C GLU A 327 14.41 -20.67 5.12
N GLU A 328 15.15 -20.56 4.01
CA GLU A 328 16.01 -21.63 3.48
C GLU A 328 17.10 -22.07 4.47
N LEU A 329 17.62 -21.15 5.29
CA LEU A 329 18.60 -21.47 6.32
C LEU A 329 17.96 -22.21 7.52
N LEU A 330 16.73 -21.82 7.88
CA LEU A 330 16.02 -22.37 9.04
C LEU A 330 15.35 -23.71 8.72
N ASP A 331 14.87 -23.89 7.50
CA ASP A 331 14.08 -25.05 7.06
C ASP A 331 14.72 -26.39 7.44
N PRO A 332 16.00 -26.67 7.16
CA PRO A 332 16.60 -27.96 7.51
C PRO A 332 16.56 -28.28 9.01
N LYS A 333 16.53 -27.25 9.87
CA LYS A 333 16.49 -27.41 11.33
C LYS A 333 15.07 -27.51 11.84
N ILE A 334 14.17 -26.65 11.36
CA ILE A 334 12.75 -26.68 11.73
C ILE A 334 12.11 -28.01 11.32
N LEU A 335 12.41 -28.50 10.11
CA LEU A 335 11.90 -29.78 9.59
C LEU A 335 12.34 -31.01 10.39
N THR A 336 13.26 -30.89 11.34
CA THR A 336 13.59 -32.01 12.24
C THR A 336 12.54 -32.25 13.32
N VAL A 337 11.70 -31.25 13.63
CA VAL A 337 10.70 -31.30 14.72
C VAL A 337 9.25 -31.17 14.26
N THR A 338 9.01 -30.80 13.00
CA THR A 338 7.67 -30.67 12.40
C THR A 338 7.12 -31.85 11.55
N PRO A 339 7.82 -32.99 11.31
CA PRO A 339 7.26 -34.09 10.49
C PRO A 339 6.06 -34.81 11.10
N SER A 340 5.84 -34.66 12.42
CA SER A 340 4.73 -35.26 13.14
C SER A 340 3.96 -34.21 13.93
N PRO A 341 2.63 -34.38 14.13
CA PRO A 341 1.83 -33.51 14.98
C PRO A 341 2.42 -33.35 16.38
N PHE A 342 2.24 -32.17 16.97
CA PHE A 342 2.73 -31.90 18.32
C PHE A 342 2.00 -32.78 19.34
N SER A 343 2.76 -33.51 20.15
CA SER A 343 2.25 -34.47 21.13
C SER A 343 2.40 -34.02 22.58
N GLY A 344 2.79 -32.76 22.82
CA GLY A 344 3.09 -32.23 24.17
C GLY A 344 4.54 -32.43 24.62
N ASN A 345 5.36 -33.19 23.88
CA ASN A 345 6.77 -33.37 24.21
C ASN A 345 7.63 -32.17 23.76
N LEU A 346 8.02 -31.32 24.70
CA LEU A 346 8.85 -30.13 24.45
C LEU A 346 10.35 -30.41 24.29
N LYS A 347 10.84 -31.60 24.65
CA LYS A 347 12.28 -31.93 24.61
C LYS A 347 12.95 -31.66 23.25
N PRO A 348 12.42 -32.14 22.11
CA PRO A 348 13.03 -31.86 20.80
C PRO A 348 13.04 -30.36 20.45
N PHE A 349 11.97 -29.64 20.82
CA PHE A 349 11.86 -28.19 20.59
C PHE A 349 12.85 -27.40 21.43
N ASN A 350 13.06 -27.77 22.70
CA ASN A 350 14.05 -27.14 23.56
C ASN A 350 15.48 -27.35 23.06
N GLN A 351 15.80 -28.54 22.54
CA GLN A 351 17.11 -28.81 21.92
C GLN A 351 17.32 -27.93 20.67
N LEU A 352 16.29 -27.82 19.83
CA LEU A 352 16.31 -26.95 18.66
C LEU A 352 16.40 -25.46 19.06
N LYS A 353 15.66 -25.02 20.07
CA LYS A 353 15.69 -23.64 20.63
C LYS A 353 17.13 -23.24 21.00
N VAL A 354 17.84 -24.10 21.73
CA VAL A 354 19.24 -23.85 22.14
C VAL A 354 20.17 -23.76 20.92
N SER A 355 20.02 -24.67 19.95
CA SER A 355 20.80 -24.67 18.71
C SER A 355 20.59 -23.39 17.90
N LEU A 356 19.33 -23.02 17.64
CA LEU A 356 18.95 -21.79 16.94
C LEU A 356 19.43 -20.53 17.67
N GLN A 357 19.32 -20.49 18.99
CA GLN A 357 19.79 -19.36 19.79
C GLN A 357 21.29 -19.15 19.63
N LYS A 358 22.10 -20.22 19.61
CA LYS A 358 23.55 -20.14 19.41
C LYS A 358 23.89 -19.57 18.04
N ASP A 359 23.24 -20.07 17.00
CA ASP A 359 23.51 -19.65 15.62
C ASP A 359 23.07 -18.21 15.37
N LEU A 360 21.83 -17.88 15.76
CA LEU A 360 21.25 -16.57 15.54
C LEU A 360 21.81 -15.51 16.50
N LYS A 361 22.43 -15.86 17.64
CA LYS A 361 23.23 -14.87 18.41
C LYS A 361 24.38 -14.30 17.57
N THR A 362 24.98 -15.11 16.70
CA THR A 362 26.12 -14.69 15.87
C THR A 362 25.71 -14.09 14.53
N ARG A 363 24.53 -14.44 14.02
CA ARG A 363 24.07 -14.06 12.67
C ARG A 363 22.58 -13.68 12.68
N ARG A 364 22.29 -12.42 13.04
CA ARG A 364 20.93 -11.85 13.01
C ARG A 364 20.60 -11.07 11.75
N LYS A 365 21.62 -10.58 11.04
CA LYS A 365 21.49 -9.74 9.83
C LYS A 365 21.79 -10.56 8.58
N PHE A 366 20.92 -10.43 7.57
CA PHE A 366 20.94 -11.23 6.36
C PHE A 366 20.84 -10.38 5.10
N PRO A 367 21.63 -10.64 4.05
CA PRO A 367 22.71 -11.62 4.00
C PRO A 367 23.95 -11.11 4.77
N PRO A 368 24.85 -12.01 5.22
CA PRO A 368 26.16 -11.59 5.71
C PRO A 368 27.00 -11.16 4.50
N PHE A 369 27.05 -9.87 4.18
CA PHE A 369 27.99 -9.39 3.19
C PHE A 369 29.40 -9.36 3.80
N LYS A 370 30.13 -10.47 3.67
CA LYS A 370 31.54 -10.35 3.30
C LYS A 370 31.59 -10.53 1.79
N PHE A 371 31.66 -9.42 1.07
CA PHE A 371 32.19 -9.48 -0.29
C PHE A 371 33.68 -9.80 -0.13
N GLY A 372 34.06 -11.02 -0.50
CA GLY A 372 35.45 -11.41 -0.68
C GLY A 372 36.02 -10.80 -1.94
#